data_AF-A0AAV5ALK9-F1
#
_entry.id   AF-A0AAV5ALK9-F1
#
_cell.length_a   1.000
_cell.length_b   1.000
_cell.length_c   1.000
_cell.angle_alpha   90.00
_cell.angle_beta   90.00
_cell.angle_gamma   90.00
#
_symmetry.space_group_name_H-M   'P 1'
#
loop_
_entity.id
_entity.type
_entity.pdbx_description
1 polymer ?
#
loop_
_entity_poly.entity_id
_entity_poly.type
_entity_poly.pdbx_seq_one_letter_code
_entity_poly.pdbx_strand_id
1 'polypeptide(L)'
;MSDTHSLQTTALVSAGLAASLILYRHLSSNDNPPGPRPVPIIGNAHQMPQEHPWLTFTKWQERYGDIIYLEILGKPLLVLNSSDIAIELLDKRSSIYSDRPHMTMASEL
;
A
#
# COMPACT_ATOMS: atom_id res chain seq x y z
N MET A 1 21.08 32.46 -27.32
CA MET A 1 19.90 33.03 -26.61
C MET A 1 18.87 31.93 -26.30
N SER A 2 19.30 30.69 -26.07
CA SER A 2 18.41 29.51 -26.01
C SER A 2 18.48 28.79 -24.65
N ASP A 3 19.51 29.08 -23.84
CA ASP A 3 19.79 28.35 -22.59
C ASP A 3 18.99 28.87 -21.38
N THR A 4 18.38 30.05 -21.49
CA THR A 4 17.56 30.63 -20.43
C THR A 4 16.18 29.97 -20.35
N HIS A 5 15.63 29.52 -21.49
CA HIS A 5 14.33 28.85 -21.54
C HIS A 5 14.39 27.42 -20.98
N SER A 6 15.47 26.67 -21.25
CA SER A 6 15.65 25.31 -20.72
C SER A 6 15.86 25.28 -19.20
N LEU A 7 16.51 26.31 -18.65
CA LEU A 7 16.68 26.45 -17.20
C LEU A 7 15.35 26.71 -16.50
N GLN A 8 14.51 27.59 -17.07
CA GLN A 8 13.20 27.95 -16.51
C GLN A 8 12.21 26.78 -16.54
N THR A 9 12.18 26.00 -17.63
CA THR A 9 11.31 24.81 -17.71
C THR A 9 11.72 23.74 -16.70
N THR A 10 13.03 23.54 -16.51
CA THR A 10 13.53 22.56 -15.53
C THR A 10 13.16 22.94 -14.10
N ALA A 11 13.26 24.24 -13.76
CA ALA A 11 12.88 24.76 -12.45
C ALA A 11 11.36 24.66 -12.19
N LEU A 12 10.51 24.91 -13.19
CA LEU A 12 9.06 24.77 -13.04
C LEU A 12 8.63 23.31 -12.89
N VAL A 13 9.24 22.40 -13.65
CA VAL A 13 8.98 20.95 -13.53
C VAL A 13 9.42 20.43 -12.17
N SER A 14 10.60 20.80 -11.69
CA SER A 14 11.09 20.36 -10.37
C SER A 14 10.27 20.95 -9.23
N ALA A 15 9.86 22.21 -9.31
CA ALA A 15 8.97 22.84 -8.34
C ALA A 15 7.57 22.20 -8.34
N GLY A 16 7.02 21.88 -9.52
CA GLY A 16 5.75 21.17 -9.65
C GLY A 16 5.81 19.75 -9.08
N LEU A 17 6.88 19.00 -9.35
CA LEU A 17 7.13 17.67 -8.77
C LEU A 17 7.29 17.74 -7.25
N ALA A 18 8.04 18.73 -6.74
CA ALA A 18 8.24 18.92 -5.31
C ALA A 18 6.93 19.33 -4.60
N ALA A 19 6.19 20.28 -5.15
CA ALA A 19 4.90 20.72 -4.60
C ALA A 19 3.86 19.58 -4.66
N SER A 20 3.83 18.81 -5.75
CA SER A 20 3.03 17.60 -5.87
C SER A 20 3.40 16.59 -4.78
N LEU A 21 4.68 16.25 -4.62
CA LEU A 21 5.16 15.36 -3.56
C LEU A 21 4.82 15.85 -2.15
N ILE A 22 4.99 17.15 -1.88
CA ILE A 22 4.68 17.75 -0.57
C ILE A 22 3.17 17.70 -0.31
N LEU A 23 2.34 18.06 -1.30
CA LEU A 23 0.89 18.00 -1.20
C LEU A 23 0.42 16.55 -1.00
N TYR A 24 0.96 15.59 -1.74
CA TYR A 24 0.66 14.17 -1.56
C TYR A 24 1.06 13.65 -0.19
N ARG A 25 2.23 14.05 0.33
CA ARG A 25 2.65 13.69 1.70
C ARG A 25 1.74 14.31 2.75
N HIS A 26 1.21 15.51 2.48
CA HIS A 26 0.31 16.19 3.40
C HIS A 26 -1.11 15.62 3.36
N LEU A 27 -1.60 15.22 2.18
CA LEU A 27 -2.89 14.54 2.00
C LEU A 27 -2.88 13.09 2.51
N SER A 28 -1.72 12.43 2.45
CA SER A 28 -1.54 11.06 2.96
C SER A 28 -1.39 10.99 4.49
N SER A 29 -1.72 12.06 5.23
CA SER A 29 -1.67 12.11 6.69
C SER A 29 -2.95 11.64 7.38
N ASN A 30 -3.77 10.80 6.75
CA ASN A 30 -4.92 10.21 7.42
C ASN A 30 -4.51 8.86 7.98
N ASP A 31 -4.49 8.75 9.31
CA ASP A 31 -4.78 7.59 10.17
C ASP A 31 -4.74 6.18 9.52
N ASN A 32 -3.69 5.93 8.74
CA ASN A 32 -3.53 4.62 8.14
C ASN A 32 -3.21 3.66 9.28
N PRO A 33 -3.80 2.46 9.27
CA PRO A 33 -3.53 1.48 10.31
C PRO A 33 -2.02 1.19 10.36
N PRO A 34 -1.51 0.73 11.51
CA PRO A 34 -0.08 0.52 11.70
C PRO A 34 0.52 -0.32 10.57
N GLY A 35 1.60 0.16 9.97
CA GLY A 35 2.24 -0.51 8.84
C GLY A 35 3.36 0.31 8.20
N PRO A 36 4.16 -0.31 7.32
CA PRO A 36 5.21 0.40 6.60
C PRO A 36 4.60 1.39 5.60
N ARG A 37 5.27 2.54 5.46
CA ARG A 37 4.76 3.68 4.70
C ARG A 37 4.74 3.36 3.19
N PRO A 38 3.58 3.43 2.53
CA PRO A 38 3.47 3.20 1.09
C PRO A 38 4.19 4.29 0.30
N VAL A 39 4.85 3.90 -0.80
CA VAL A 39 5.39 4.86 -1.78
C VAL A 39 4.32 5.22 -2.82
N PRO A 40 4.35 6.42 -3.42
CA PRO A 40 3.36 6.83 -4.40
C PRO A 40 3.33 5.86 -5.60
N ILE A 41 2.12 5.61 -6.13
CA ILE A 41 1.81 4.76 -7.31
C ILE A 41 1.99 3.25 -7.05
N ILE A 42 3.08 2.83 -6.42
CA ILE A 42 3.42 1.41 -6.23
C ILE A 42 2.92 0.86 -4.88
N GLY A 43 2.76 1.73 -3.87
CA GLY A 43 2.47 1.33 -2.50
C GLY A 43 3.66 0.64 -1.83
N ASN A 44 3.39 -0.36 -1.00
CA ASN A 44 4.36 -1.26 -0.36
C ASN A 44 4.78 -2.44 -1.26
N ALA A 45 4.46 -2.45 -2.56
CA ALA A 45 4.84 -3.58 -3.43
C ALA A 45 6.36 -3.80 -3.49
N HIS A 46 7.16 -2.74 -3.40
CA HIS A 46 8.64 -2.85 -3.31
C HIS A 46 9.11 -3.53 -2.02
N GLN A 47 8.32 -3.43 -0.94
CA GLN A 47 8.64 -4.01 0.36
C GLN A 47 8.07 -5.42 0.51
N MET A 48 7.30 -5.89 -0.47
CA MET A 48 6.72 -7.23 -0.45
C MET A 48 7.81 -8.27 -0.70
N PRO A 49 8.10 -9.15 0.26
CA PRO A 49 9.06 -10.23 0.07
C PRO A 49 8.56 -11.20 -1.00
N GLN A 50 9.42 -11.54 -1.96
CA GLN A 50 9.11 -12.58 -2.95
C GLN A 50 9.36 -13.99 -2.42
N GLU A 51 10.35 -14.13 -1.53
CA GLU A 51 10.71 -15.37 -0.89
C GLU A 51 10.29 -15.35 0.58
N HIS A 52 9.62 -16.41 1.04
CA HIS A 52 9.21 -16.63 2.43
C HIS A 52 8.49 -15.43 3.10
N PRO A 53 7.34 -14.99 2.57
CA PRO A 53 6.65 -13.78 3.06
C PRO A 53 6.28 -13.83 4.55
N TRP A 54 5.98 -15.01 5.09
CA TRP A 54 5.66 -15.20 6.50
C TRP A 54 6.78 -14.74 7.44
N LEU A 55 8.06 -14.93 7.09
CA LEU A 55 9.19 -14.50 7.92
C LEU A 55 9.23 -12.98 8.07
N THR A 56 8.94 -12.26 6.98
CA THR A 56 8.92 -10.80 6.98
C THR A 56 7.70 -10.28 7.72
N PHE A 57 6.54 -10.94 7.58
CA PHE A 57 5.33 -10.58 8.33
C PHE A 57 5.50 -10.78 9.83
N THR A 58 6.18 -11.85 10.26
CA THR A 58 6.55 -12.04 11.68
C THR A 58 7.48 -10.92 12.16
N LYS A 59 8.49 -10.53 11.37
CA LYS A 59 9.36 -9.38 11.73
C LYS A 59 8.60 -8.06 11.81
N TRP A 60 7.61 -7.87 10.96
CA TRP A 60 6.76 -6.68 11.00
C TRP A 60 5.79 -6.71 12.17
N GLN A 61 5.37 -7.89 12.63
CA GLN A 61 4.54 -8.02 13.84
C GLN A 61 5.22 -7.37 15.04
N GLU A 62 6.52 -7.62 15.24
CA GLU A 62 7.29 -7.02 16.35
C GLU A 62 7.35 -5.49 16.28
N ARG A 63 7.25 -4.92 15.08
CA ARG A 63 7.40 -3.47 14.84
C ARG A 63 6.06 -2.72 14.82
N TYR A 64 5.03 -3.32 14.25
CA TYR A 64 3.75 -2.67 13.96
C TYR A 64 2.57 -3.28 14.72
N GLY A 65 2.73 -4.49 15.27
CA GLY A 65 1.70 -5.20 16.02
C GLY A 65 0.99 -6.30 15.21
N ASP A 66 -0.12 -6.80 15.76
CA ASP A 66 -0.81 -7.99 15.23
C ASP A 66 -1.66 -7.72 13.97
N ILE A 67 -1.95 -6.46 13.68
CA ILE A 67 -2.68 -6.00 12.50
C ILE A 67 -1.76 -5.06 11.74
N ILE A 68 -1.42 -5.41 10.50
CA ILE A 68 -0.53 -4.62 9.65
C ILE A 68 -1.28 -4.21 8.39
N TYR A 69 -1.29 -2.91 8.09
CA TYR A 69 -1.84 -2.39 6.85
C TYR A 69 -0.76 -2.16 5.80
N LEU A 70 -1.02 -2.63 4.60
CA LEU A 70 -0.18 -2.50 3.42
C LEU A 70 -1.04 -2.04 2.25
N GLU A 71 -0.44 -1.37 1.29
CA GLU A 71 -1.09 -1.06 0.02
C GLU A 71 -0.23 -1.62 -1.10
N ILE A 72 -0.79 -2.34 -2.06
CA ILE A 72 -0.03 -2.88 -3.19
C ILE A 72 -0.73 -2.42 -4.46
N LEU A 73 -0.06 -1.57 -5.26
CA LEU A 73 -0.60 -1.05 -6.52
C LEU A 73 -2.02 -0.45 -6.37
N GLY A 74 -2.24 0.34 -5.31
CA GLY A 74 -3.54 0.95 -5.01
C GLY A 74 -4.58 0.00 -4.39
N LYS A 75 -4.23 -1.25 -4.10
CA LYS A 75 -5.10 -2.20 -3.40
C LYS A 75 -4.72 -2.29 -1.92
N PRO A 76 -5.64 -2.05 -0.97
CA PRO A 76 -5.38 -2.25 0.44
C PRO A 76 -5.21 -3.75 0.74
N LEU A 77 -4.23 -4.08 1.58
CA LEU A 77 -3.91 -5.42 2.05
C LEU A 77 -3.74 -5.36 3.57
N LEU A 78 -4.53 -6.15 4.29
CA LEU A 78 -4.44 -6.27 5.74
C LEU A 78 -3.81 -7.62 6.09
N VAL A 79 -2.69 -7.59 6.82
CA VAL A 79 -2.00 -8.79 7.32
C VAL A 79 -2.33 -8.97 8.79
N LEU A 80 -2.84 -10.15 9.15
CA LEU A 80 -3.20 -10.54 10.51
C LEU A 80 -2.19 -11.56 11.02
N ASN A 81 -1.47 -11.24 12.10
CA ASN A 81 -0.49 -12.15 12.71
C ASN A 81 -1.01 -12.87 13.98
N SER A 82 -2.18 -12.49 14.49
CA SER A 82 -2.82 -13.13 15.65
C SER A 82 -3.95 -14.07 15.22
N SER A 83 -3.97 -15.29 15.76
CA SER A 83 -5.01 -16.28 15.51
C SER A 83 -6.38 -15.82 16.03
N ASP A 84 -6.41 -15.16 17.18
CA ASP A 84 -7.67 -14.72 17.81
C ASP A 84 -8.36 -13.65 16.96
N ILE A 85 -7.56 -12.70 16.43
CA ILE A 85 -8.04 -11.65 15.53
C ILE A 85 -8.49 -12.25 14.19
N ALA A 86 -7.73 -13.22 13.66
CA ALA A 86 -8.10 -13.90 12.42
C ALA A 86 -9.44 -14.64 12.56
N ILE A 87 -9.69 -15.33 13.67
CA ILE A 87 -10.97 -16.00 13.95
C ILE A 87 -12.08 -14.96 14.11
N GLU A 88 -11.85 -13.87 14.83
CA GLU A 88 -12.88 -12.84 15.00
C GLU A 88 -13.29 -12.20 13.67
N LEU A 89 -12.33 -11.86 12.81
CA LEU A 89 -12.60 -11.18 11.55
C LEU A 89 -13.06 -12.15 10.45
N LEU A 90 -12.35 -13.25 10.24
CA LEU A 90 -12.59 -14.13 9.10
C LEU A 90 -13.67 -15.19 9.35
N ASP A 91 -13.88 -15.61 10.59
CA ASP A 91 -14.88 -16.63 10.93
C ASP A 91 -16.17 -15.99 11.47
N LYS A 92 -16.08 -15.31 12.63
CA LYS A 92 -17.27 -14.72 13.29
C LYS A 92 -17.94 -13.62 12.45
N ARG A 93 -17.14 -12.85 11.70
CA ARG A 93 -17.61 -11.78 10.81
C ARG A 93 -17.45 -12.13 9.34
N SER A 94 -17.36 -13.42 9.01
CA SER A 94 -17.24 -13.93 7.64
C SER A 94 -18.22 -13.25 6.68
N SER A 95 -19.50 -13.14 7.03
CA SER A 95 -20.53 -12.48 6.20
C SER A 95 -20.21 -11.06 5.73
N ILE A 96 -19.33 -10.32 6.42
CA ILE A 96 -18.93 -8.94 6.09
C ILE A 96 -17.63 -8.92 5.28
N TYR A 97 -16.69 -9.83 5.56
CA TYR A 97 -15.33 -9.79 5.00
C TYR A 97 -15.04 -10.88 3.96
N SER A 98 -15.91 -11.89 3.83
CA SER A 98 -15.74 -12.99 2.89
C SER A 98 -16.30 -12.62 1.51
N ASP A 99 -15.61 -11.73 0.81
CA ASP A 99 -15.92 -11.46 -0.59
C ASP A 99 -15.13 -12.43 -1.49
N ARG A 100 -15.82 -13.16 -2.37
CA ARG A 100 -15.19 -14.05 -3.36
C ARG A 100 -15.26 -13.34 -4.71
N PRO A 101 -14.15 -12.76 -5.23
CA PRO A 101 -14.18 -12.11 -6.53
C PRO A 101 -14.69 -13.11 -7.56
N HIS A 102 -15.81 -12.76 -8.21
CA HIS A 102 -16.41 -13.58 -9.24
C HIS A 102 -15.46 -13.58 -10.45
N MET A 103 -14.64 -14.62 -10.57
CA MET A 103 -13.84 -14.82 -11.77
C MET A 103 -14.82 -15.29 -12.84
N THR A 104 -15.33 -14.35 -13.64
CA THR A 104 -16.11 -14.68 -14.85
C THR A 104 -15.25 -15.64 -15.65
N MET A 105 -15.72 -16.87 -15.75
CA MET A 105 -15.01 -17.99 -16.35
C MET A 105 -14.44 -17.55 -17.70
N ALA A 106 -13.10 -17.48 -17.80
CA ALA A 106 -12.38 -17.43 -19.08
C ALA A 106 -12.45 -18.80 -19.80
N SER A 107 -13.64 -19.41 -19.80
CA SER A 107 -13.93 -20.75 -20.29
C SER A 107 -15.33 -20.76 -20.91
N GLU A 108 -15.57 -19.83 -21.82
CA GLU A 108 -16.57 -19.99 -22.88
C GLU A 108 -15.92 -19.44 -24.16
N LEU A 109 -15.11 -20.27 -24.79
CA LEU A 109 -14.75 -20.23 -26.21
C LEU A 109 -14.75 -21.66 -26.73
#